data_AF-A0A8B9M5B1-F1
#
_entry.id   AF-A0A8B9M5B1-F1
#
_cell.length_a   1.000
_cell.length_b   1.000
_cell.length_c   1.000
_cell.angle_alpha   90.00
_cell.angle_beta   90.00
_cell.angle_gamma   90.00
#
_symmetry.space_group_name_H-M   'P 1'
#
loop_
_entity.id
_entity.type
_entity.pdbx_description
1 polymer ?
#
loop_
_entity_poly.entity_id
_entity_poly.type
_entity_poly.pdbx_seq_one_letter_code
_entity_poly.pdbx_strand_id
1 'polypeptide(L)'
;MVLESLARIVKVQLPAYLKRLPLPESVGGFIRLTVAEWLRLLPFLGVLALLGYLAVRPFLPKKKRQKDSLINLKIQKENPKVVNEINIEDLCLTKAYCRCWRSKTFPVCDGSHNKHNELTGDNVGPLILKKKEV
;
A
#
# COMPACT_ATOMS: atom_id res chain seq x y z
N MET A 1 36.66 -7.75 -18.64
CA MET A 1 36.50 -9.09 -18.03
C MET A 1 35.04 -9.47 -17.79
N VAL A 2 34.33 -8.96 -16.77
CA VAL A 2 32.95 -9.42 -16.47
C VAL A 2 31.93 -8.99 -17.55
N LEU A 3 31.99 -7.73 -17.98
CA LEU A 3 31.05 -7.19 -18.98
C LEU A 3 31.21 -7.84 -20.36
N GLU A 4 32.46 -8.11 -20.77
CA GLU A 4 32.78 -8.88 -21.99
C GLU A 4 32.21 -10.29 -21.95
N SER A 5 32.38 -11.00 -20.81
CA SER A 5 31.85 -12.36 -20.65
C SER A 5 30.32 -12.37 -20.74
N LEU A 6 29.65 -11.42 -20.11
CA LEU A 6 28.19 -11.28 -20.18
C LEU A 6 27.73 -10.91 -21.59
N ALA A 7 28.41 -9.99 -22.26
CA ALA A 7 28.09 -9.60 -23.64
C ALA A 7 28.23 -10.79 -24.60
N ARG A 8 29.27 -11.62 -24.43
CA ARG A 8 29.44 -12.85 -25.22
C ARG A 8 28.34 -13.87 -24.95
N ILE A 9 27.98 -14.11 -23.70
CA ILE A 9 26.89 -15.04 -23.34
C ILE A 9 25.58 -14.61 -24.00
N VAL A 10 25.24 -13.32 -23.90
CA VAL A 10 24.02 -12.75 -24.51
C VAL A 10 24.07 -12.85 -26.04
N LYS A 11 25.21 -12.60 -26.68
CA LYS A 11 25.35 -12.69 -28.14
C LYS A 11 25.37 -14.14 -28.66
N VAL A 12 25.82 -15.11 -27.87
CA VAL A 12 26.04 -16.50 -28.34
C VAL A 12 24.82 -17.38 -28.08
N GLN A 13 24.23 -17.32 -26.88
CA GLN A 13 23.21 -18.27 -26.43
C GLN A 13 21.76 -17.82 -26.68
N LEU A 14 21.51 -16.55 -27.01
CA LEU A 14 20.15 -16.06 -27.22
C LEU A 14 19.69 -16.11 -28.69
N PRO A 15 18.37 -16.17 -28.95
CA PRO A 15 17.80 -16.22 -30.30
C PRO A 15 18.26 -15.08 -31.22
N ALA A 16 18.21 -15.30 -32.54
CA ALA A 16 18.89 -14.48 -33.56
C ALA A 16 18.61 -12.96 -33.50
N TYR A 17 17.46 -12.54 -32.97
CA TYR A 17 17.12 -11.14 -32.78
C TYR A 17 17.92 -10.47 -31.65
N LEU A 18 18.32 -11.22 -30.62
CA LEU A 18 19.10 -10.72 -29.48
C LEU A 18 20.61 -10.62 -29.79
N LYS A 19 21.07 -11.36 -30.80
CA LYS A 19 22.47 -11.32 -31.26
C LYS A 19 22.83 -10.01 -31.95
N ARG A 20 21.83 -9.28 -32.45
CA ARG A 20 21.99 -8.00 -33.16
C ARG A 20 21.91 -6.77 -32.25
N LEU A 21 21.80 -6.92 -30.93
CA LEU A 21 21.83 -5.75 -30.05
C LEU A 21 23.25 -5.17 -30.01
N PRO A 22 23.37 -3.83 -30.09
CA PRO A 22 24.63 -3.13 -29.96
C PRO A 22 25.05 -3.08 -28.48
N LEU A 23 25.37 -4.24 -27.90
CA LEU A 23 25.86 -4.35 -26.53
C LEU A 23 27.36 -4.05 -26.51
N PRO A 24 27.79 -2.94 -25.89
CA PRO A 24 29.19 -2.59 -25.78
C PRO A 24 29.90 -3.51 -24.78
N GLU A 25 31.14 -3.82 -25.08
CA GLU A 25 31.96 -4.74 -24.28
C GLU A 25 32.70 -4.01 -23.14
N SER A 26 32.63 -2.68 -23.11
CA SER A 26 33.23 -1.80 -22.10
C SER A 26 32.31 -0.66 -21.70
N VAL A 27 32.54 -0.10 -20.51
CA VAL A 27 31.75 1.03 -19.96
C VAL A 27 31.86 2.28 -20.84
N GLY A 28 33.02 2.53 -21.46
CA GLY A 28 33.22 3.64 -22.42
C GLY A 28 32.52 3.45 -23.76
N GLY A 29 32.11 2.22 -24.11
CA GLY A 29 31.38 1.93 -25.34
C GLY A 29 29.94 2.46 -25.32
N PHE A 30 29.32 2.59 -24.15
CA PHE A 30 27.98 3.18 -24.03
C PHE A 30 27.92 4.65 -24.43
N ILE A 31 29.04 5.38 -24.28
CA ILE A 31 29.17 6.79 -24.66
C ILE A 31 29.28 6.96 -26.18
N ARG A 32 29.72 5.91 -26.90
CA ARG A 32 29.94 5.92 -28.35
C ARG A 32 28.75 5.41 -29.17
N LEU A 33 27.65 5.05 -28.51
CA LEU A 33 26.44 4.56 -29.16
C LEU A 33 25.70 5.70 -29.87
N THR A 34 25.28 5.44 -31.10
CA THR A 34 24.43 6.34 -31.87
C THR A 34 23.00 6.35 -31.34
N VAL A 35 22.22 7.40 -31.64
CA VAL A 35 20.81 7.53 -31.22
C VAL A 35 19.95 6.35 -31.69
N ALA A 36 20.21 5.83 -32.90
CA ALA A 36 19.52 4.67 -33.45
C ALA A 36 19.83 3.38 -32.68
N GLU A 37 21.06 3.22 -32.19
CA GLU A 37 21.46 2.07 -31.37
C GLU A 37 20.86 2.13 -29.97
N TRP A 38 20.78 3.32 -29.37
CA TRP A 38 20.04 3.56 -28.14
C TRP A 38 18.56 3.21 -28.27
N LEU A 39 17.91 3.60 -29.38
CA LEU A 39 16.51 3.24 -29.65
C LEU A 39 16.30 1.73 -29.77
N ARG A 40 17.25 0.99 -30.33
CA ARG A 40 17.19 -0.48 -30.43
C ARG A 40 17.42 -1.18 -29.10
N LEU A 41 18.16 -0.55 -28.18
CA LEU A 41 18.41 -1.08 -26.82
C LEU A 41 17.23 -0.83 -25.86
N LEU A 42 16.41 0.21 -26.10
CA LEU A 42 15.30 0.59 -25.22
C LEU A 42 14.33 -0.55 -24.86
N PRO A 43 13.83 -1.38 -25.81
CA PRO A 43 12.92 -2.46 -25.46
C PRO A 43 13.56 -3.50 -24.52
N PHE A 44 14.83 -3.83 -24.74
CA PHE A 44 15.56 -4.78 -23.91
C PHE A 44 15.83 -4.23 -22.51
N LEU A 45 16.30 -2.98 -22.42
CA LEU A 45 16.50 -2.29 -21.14
C LEU A 45 15.17 -2.11 -20.39
N GLY A 46 14.08 -1.82 -21.10
CA GLY A 46 12.74 -1.70 -20.55
C GLY A 46 12.26 -3.01 -19.92
N VAL A 47 12.46 -4.15 -20.59
CA VAL A 47 12.12 -5.47 -20.04
C VAL A 47 12.97 -5.79 -18.81
N LEU A 48 14.29 -5.55 -18.85
CA LEU A 48 15.17 -5.78 -17.70
C LEU A 48 14.79 -4.90 -16.50
N ALA A 49 14.50 -3.62 -16.73
CA ALA A 49 14.04 -2.69 -15.70
C ALA A 49 12.70 -3.13 -15.10
N LEU A 50 11.75 -3.58 -15.94
CA LEU A 50 10.45 -4.08 -15.49
C LEU A 50 10.60 -5.34 -14.61
N LEU A 51 11.40 -6.31 -15.04
CA LEU A 51 11.66 -7.54 -14.28
C LEU A 51 12.35 -7.23 -12.95
N GLY A 52 13.37 -6.36 -12.96
CA GLY A 52 14.04 -5.89 -11.75
C GLY A 52 13.07 -5.18 -10.79
N TYR A 53 12.22 -4.30 -11.30
CA TYR A 53 11.20 -3.63 -10.51
C TYR A 53 10.22 -4.63 -9.88
N LEU A 54 9.70 -5.59 -10.65
CA LEU A 54 8.77 -6.61 -10.14
C LEU A 54 9.40 -7.49 -9.07
N ALA A 55 10.69 -7.84 -9.22
CA ALA A 55 11.44 -8.61 -8.24
C ALA A 55 11.67 -7.84 -6.92
N VAL A 56 11.94 -6.54 -7.00
CA VAL A 56 12.23 -5.69 -5.83
C VAL A 56 10.96 -5.14 -5.17
N ARG A 57 9.87 -4.95 -5.92
CA ARG A 57 8.57 -4.43 -5.45
C ARG A 57 8.04 -5.07 -4.16
N PRO A 58 8.07 -6.40 -3.93
CA PRO A 58 7.59 -6.98 -2.68
C PRO A 58 8.47 -6.66 -1.46
N PHE A 59 9.75 -6.30 -1.69
CA PHE A 59 10.71 -5.98 -0.64
C PHE A 59 10.80 -4.48 -0.34
N LEU A 60 10.23 -3.62 -1.19
CA LEU A 60 10.17 -2.19 -0.93
C LEU A 60 9.14 -1.91 0.18
N PRO A 61 9.51 -1.16 1.23
CA PRO A 61 8.57 -0.78 2.27
C PRO A 61 7.44 0.04 1.63
N LYS A 62 6.21 -0.47 1.70
CA LYS A 62 5.04 0.33 1.33
C LYS A 62 5.03 1.55 2.26
N LYS A 63 5.23 2.76 1.73
CA LYS A 63 4.94 3.99 2.47
C LYS A 63 3.50 3.89 2.95
N LYS A 64 3.28 3.67 4.25
CA LYS A 64 1.97 3.80 4.89
C LYS A 64 1.48 5.21 4.58
N ARG A 65 0.49 5.31 3.69
CA ARG A 65 -0.10 6.57 3.29
C ARG A 65 -0.76 7.12 4.55
N GLN A 66 -0.42 8.34 4.97
CA GLN A 66 -0.82 9.02 6.21
C GLN A 66 -2.35 9.07 6.52
N LYS A 67 -3.20 8.54 5.63
CA LYS A 67 -4.61 8.19 5.92
C LYS A 67 -4.76 7.24 7.11
N ASP A 68 -3.71 6.50 7.47
CA ASP A 68 -3.73 5.54 8.58
C ASP A 68 -3.91 6.18 9.98
N SER A 69 -3.83 7.52 10.11
CA SER A 69 -4.10 8.21 11.39
C SER A 69 -5.56 8.62 11.61
N LEU A 70 -6.39 8.62 10.56
CA LEU A 70 -7.77 9.09 10.68
C LEU A 70 -8.64 8.03 11.37
N ILE A 71 -9.09 8.34 12.59
CA ILE A 71 -9.97 7.46 13.36
C ILE A 71 -11.36 7.40 12.71
N ASN A 72 -12.00 8.55 12.49
CA ASN A 72 -13.29 8.64 11.81
C ASN A 72 -13.09 8.70 10.29
N LEU A 73 -13.72 7.78 9.54
CA LEU A 73 -13.61 7.75 8.07
C LEU A 73 -14.82 8.34 7.34
N LYS A 74 -16.03 8.27 7.92
CA LYS A 74 -17.29 8.53 7.19
C LYS A 74 -18.36 9.29 7.96
N ILE A 75 -18.29 9.34 9.29
CA ILE A 75 -19.39 9.83 10.12
C ILE A 75 -19.32 11.36 10.17
N GLN A 76 -20.40 12.05 9.77
CA GLN A 76 -20.61 13.50 9.92
C GLN A 76 -19.37 14.35 9.60
N LYS A 77 -18.86 14.24 8.37
CA LYS A 77 -17.60 14.89 7.94
C LYS A 77 -17.73 16.39 7.72
N GLU A 78 -18.95 16.85 7.54
CA GLU A 78 -19.37 18.23 7.50
C GLU A 78 -19.25 18.92 8.87
N ASN A 79 -19.31 18.15 9.97
CA ASN A 79 -19.18 18.69 11.31
C ASN A 79 -17.69 18.71 11.73
N PRO A 80 -17.11 19.89 12.04
CA PRO A 80 -15.71 19.99 12.45
C PRO A 80 -15.41 19.24 13.76
N LYS A 81 -16.41 19.04 14.63
CA LYS A 81 -16.28 18.27 15.88
C LYS A 81 -17.60 17.56 16.21
N VAL A 82 -17.65 16.27 15.91
CA VAL A 82 -18.80 15.42 16.22
C VAL A 82 -18.85 15.12 17.72
N VAL A 83 -19.96 15.52 18.36
CA VAL A 83 -20.26 15.30 19.78
C VAL A 83 -21.65 14.69 19.88
N ASN A 84 -21.85 13.76 20.81
CA ASN A 84 -23.15 13.15 21.08
C ASN A 84 -23.51 13.31 22.55
N GLU A 85 -24.69 13.85 22.81
CA GLU A 85 -25.25 14.00 24.15
C GLU A 85 -26.16 12.81 24.46
N ILE A 86 -26.12 12.35 25.71
CA ILE A 86 -26.88 11.20 26.20
C ILE A 86 -27.43 11.60 27.57
N ASN A 87 -28.75 11.67 27.69
CA ASN A 87 -29.40 11.81 28.99
C ASN A 87 -29.34 10.48 29.73
N ILE A 88 -28.93 10.52 30.99
CA ILE A 88 -28.71 9.31 31.80
C ILE A 88 -30.06 8.70 32.21
N GLU A 89 -31.08 9.54 32.33
CA GLU A 89 -32.45 9.20 32.72
C GLU A 89 -33.14 8.30 31.69
N ASP A 90 -32.82 8.52 30.41
CA ASP A 90 -33.38 7.78 29.26
C ASP A 90 -32.73 6.38 29.08
N LEU A 91 -31.74 6.01 29.90
CA LEU A 91 -31.19 4.64 29.87
C LEU A 91 -32.14 3.67 30.55
N CYS A 92 -32.73 2.75 29.78
CA CYS A 92 -33.61 1.72 30.34
C CYS A 92 -32.84 0.68 31.20
N LEU A 93 -31.67 0.20 30.74
CA LEU A 93 -30.90 -0.85 31.41
C LEU A 93 -29.39 -0.65 31.20
N THR A 94 -28.87 -1.24 30.13
CA THR A 94 -27.46 -1.21 29.74
C THR A 94 -27.38 -0.83 28.27
N LYS A 95 -26.55 0.15 27.92
CA LYS A 95 -26.36 0.57 26.54
C LYS A 95 -24.87 0.73 26.24
N ALA A 96 -24.47 0.23 25.08
CA ALA A 96 -23.09 0.31 24.61
C ALA A 96 -22.96 1.42 23.55
N TYR A 97 -21.97 2.29 23.72
CA TYR A 97 -21.69 3.41 22.82
C TYR A 97 -20.37 3.20 22.08
N CYS A 98 -20.37 3.58 20.81
CA CYS A 98 -19.27 3.36 19.89
C CYS A 98 -18.08 4.28 20.23
N ARG A 99 -16.87 3.70 20.29
CA ARG A 99 -15.60 4.45 20.34
C ARG A 99 -14.71 4.24 19.10
N CYS A 100 -15.09 3.33 18.21
CA CYS A 100 -14.29 2.96 17.04
C CYS A 100 -14.62 3.76 15.76
N TRP A 101 -15.70 4.55 15.75
CA TRP A 101 -16.17 5.29 14.56
C TRP A 101 -16.44 4.41 13.33
N ARG A 102 -16.82 3.14 13.56
CA ARG A 102 -17.21 2.19 12.50
C ARG A 102 -18.67 1.78 12.56
N SER A 103 -19.37 2.13 13.63
CA SER A 103 -20.74 1.70 13.84
C SER A 103 -21.70 2.31 12.83
N LYS A 104 -22.63 1.50 12.31
CA LYS A 104 -23.71 1.96 11.43
C LYS A 104 -24.81 2.69 12.20
N THR A 105 -24.99 2.37 13.48
CA THR A 105 -25.96 3.01 14.38
C THR A 105 -25.29 4.02 15.33
N PHE A 106 -24.19 4.63 14.88
CA PHE A 106 -23.46 5.63 15.66
C PHE A 106 -24.42 6.73 16.16
N PRO A 107 -24.40 7.07 17.47
CA PRO A 107 -23.34 6.82 18.45
C PRO A 107 -23.40 5.48 19.21
N VAL A 108 -24.41 4.65 18.97
CA VAL A 108 -24.55 3.34 19.64
C VAL A 108 -23.52 2.36 19.05
N CYS A 109 -23.10 1.37 19.84
CA CYS A 109 -22.25 0.28 19.35
C CYS A 109 -23.09 -0.86 18.77
N ASP A 110 -22.77 -1.26 17.53
CA ASP A 110 -23.37 -2.39 16.81
C ASP A 110 -22.42 -3.59 16.65
N GLY A 111 -21.26 -3.58 17.33
CA GLY A 111 -20.25 -4.63 17.21
C GLY A 111 -19.25 -4.44 16.06
N SER A 112 -19.35 -3.37 15.26
CA SER A 112 -18.44 -3.11 14.12
C SER A 112 -16.95 -2.99 14.53
N HIS A 113 -16.64 -2.78 15.81
CA HIS A 113 -15.27 -2.78 16.32
C HIS A 113 -14.58 -4.15 16.18
N ASN A 114 -15.32 -5.27 16.24
CA ASN A 114 -14.74 -6.61 16.09
C ASN A 114 -14.05 -6.77 14.74
N LYS A 115 -14.76 -6.43 13.65
CA LYS A 115 -14.21 -6.48 12.29
C LYS A 115 -13.04 -5.50 12.10
N HIS A 116 -13.10 -4.33 12.73
CA HIS A 116 -12.00 -3.37 12.70
C HIS A 116 -10.75 -3.94 13.38
N ASN A 117 -10.90 -4.50 14.58
CA ASN A 117 -9.80 -5.11 15.34
C ASN A 117 -9.18 -6.28 14.56
N GLU A 118 -9.99 -7.18 14.00
CA GLU A 118 -9.53 -8.31 13.19
C GLU A 118 -8.70 -7.87 11.98
N LEU A 119 -9.16 -6.86 11.24
CA LEU A 119 -8.49 -6.39 10.02
C LEU A 119 -7.23 -5.55 10.28
N THR A 120 -7.15 -4.88 11.42
CA THR A 120 -6.09 -3.90 11.70
C THR A 120 -5.12 -4.34 12.80
N GLY A 121 -5.46 -5.37 13.57
CA GLY A 121 -4.73 -5.76 14.78
C GLY A 121 -4.94 -4.82 15.96
N ASP A 122 -5.99 -3.99 15.92
CA ASP A 122 -6.35 -3.04 16.98
C ASP A 122 -7.13 -3.72 18.11
N ASN A 123 -7.35 -3.01 19.23
CA ASN A 123 -7.99 -3.54 20.44
C ASN A 123 -9.08 -2.62 21.01
N VAL A 124 -9.72 -1.81 20.18
CA VAL A 124 -10.78 -0.89 20.61
C VAL A 124 -12.07 -1.62 21.00
N GLY A 125 -12.83 -1.04 21.91
CA GLY A 125 -14.13 -1.55 22.36
C GLY A 125 -15.11 -0.43 22.75
N PRO A 126 -16.38 -0.75 22.99
CA PRO A 126 -17.40 0.25 23.31
C PRO A 126 -17.24 0.83 24.73
N LEU A 127 -17.93 1.94 25.00
CA LEU A 127 -18.22 2.40 26.35
C LEU A 127 -19.56 1.80 26.78
N ILE A 128 -19.59 1.06 27.88
CA ILE A 128 -20.84 0.45 28.39
C ILE A 128 -21.35 1.31 29.54
N LEU A 129 -22.53 1.89 29.36
CA LEU A 129 -23.25 2.61 30.40
C LEU A 129 -24.33 1.69 30.97
N LYS A 130 -24.27 1.44 32.28
CA LYS A 130 -25.26 0.66 33.02
C LYS A 130 -25.98 1.60 33.98
N LYS A 131 -27.31 1.59 33.95
CA LYS A 131 -28.10 2.21 35.00
C LYS A 131 -27.89 1.41 36.28
N LYS A 132 -27.50 2.10 37.35
CA LYS A 132 -27.37 1.47 38.67
C LYS A 132 -28.78 1.11 39.14
N GLU A 133 -29.00 -0.15 39.48
CA GLU A 133 -30.19 -0.57 40.21
C GLU A 133 -30.08 0.02 41.63
N VAL A 134 -31.09 0.81 42.02
CA VAL A 134 -31.23 1.39 43.37
C VAL A 134 -32.12 0.48 44.18
#